data_AF-A0A6B1B445-F1
#
_entry.id   AF-A0A6B1B445-F1
#
_cell.length_a   1.000
_cell.length_b   1.000
_cell.length_c   1.000
_cell.angle_alpha   90.00
_cell.angle_beta   90.00
_cell.angle_gamma   90.00
#
_symmetry.space_group_name_H-M   'P 1'
#
loop_
_entity.id
_entity.type
_entity.pdbx_description
1 polymer ?
#
loop_
_entity_poly.entity_id
_entity_poly.type
_entity_poly.pdbx_seq_one_letter_code
_entity_poly.pdbx_strand_id
1 'polypeptide(L)'
;MSRSGAAPDAAPHLSLRDAAGVSERDARRMVRGAEKAREHAVVLEALSEGGINASQAEALCDARVPDGVRAELVAAAAGEDTDATRRRVRRAEADHSVETPMERFERQRRARGAGWQRDHEGMLRLWAKLDPEVGAAVEANLEGECQVLCVRGVV
;
A
#
# COMPACT_ATOMS: atom_id res chain seq x y z
N MET A 1 51.77 29.34 -24.57
CA MET A 1 51.81 27.96 -24.05
C MET A 1 50.39 27.46 -23.92
N SER A 2 49.94 26.66 -24.89
CA SER A 2 48.57 26.16 -24.98
C SER A 2 48.31 25.08 -23.92
N ARG A 3 47.32 25.29 -23.05
CA ARG A 3 46.77 24.22 -22.21
C ARG A 3 45.70 23.49 -23.03
N SER A 4 46.09 22.47 -23.77
CA SER A 4 45.13 21.48 -24.29
C SER A 4 44.56 20.71 -23.09
N GLY A 5 43.34 21.05 -22.70
CA GLY A 5 42.50 20.16 -21.89
C GLY A 5 42.06 19.01 -22.79
N ALA A 6 42.73 17.86 -22.68
CA ALA A 6 42.21 16.63 -23.24
C ALA A 6 40.88 16.32 -22.55
N ALA A 7 39.80 16.31 -23.32
CA ALA A 7 38.52 15.78 -22.86
C ALA A 7 38.76 14.31 -22.44
N PRO A 8 38.22 13.85 -21.29
CA PRO A 8 38.33 12.46 -20.91
C PRO A 8 37.73 11.60 -22.01
N ASP A 9 38.53 10.62 -22.41
CA ASP A 9 38.26 9.59 -23.40
C ASP A 9 36.81 9.10 -23.26
N ALA A 10 35.99 9.36 -24.28
CA ALA A 10 34.60 8.92 -24.34
C ALA A 10 34.60 7.40 -24.61
N ALA A 11 34.96 6.61 -23.60
CA ALA A 11 34.69 5.19 -23.61
C ALA A 11 33.20 5.04 -23.98
N PRO A 12 32.85 4.29 -25.05
CA PRO A 12 31.47 4.12 -25.44
C PRO A 12 30.76 3.45 -24.27
N HIS A 13 30.02 4.24 -23.51
CA HIS A 13 29.16 3.72 -22.45
C HIS A 13 28.09 2.95 -23.19
N LEU A 14 28.25 1.62 -23.25
CA LEU A 14 27.24 0.72 -23.79
C LEU A 14 25.98 1.00 -23.02
N SER A 15 25.03 1.68 -23.66
CA SER A 15 23.76 1.97 -23.04
C SER A 15 23.03 0.64 -22.85
N LEU A 16 22.20 0.55 -21.83
CA LEU A 16 21.43 -0.67 -21.53
C LEU A 16 20.58 -1.11 -22.75
N ARG A 17 20.17 -0.13 -23.56
CA ARG A 17 19.55 -0.32 -24.87
C ARG A 17 20.44 -1.10 -25.83
N ASP A 18 21.69 -0.66 -25.99
CA ASP A 18 22.63 -1.25 -26.94
C ASP A 18 23.15 -2.62 -26.45
N ALA A 19 23.29 -2.79 -25.13
CA ALA A 19 23.71 -4.06 -24.53
C ALA A 19 22.63 -5.15 -24.58
N ALA A 20 21.35 -4.79 -24.41
CA ALA A 20 20.24 -5.73 -24.44
C ALA A 20 19.55 -5.84 -25.81
N GLY A 21 19.93 -4.99 -26.79
CA GLY A 21 19.31 -4.97 -28.12
C GLY A 21 17.82 -4.59 -28.10
N VAL A 22 17.39 -3.80 -27.11
CA VAL A 22 15.98 -3.45 -26.89
C VAL A 22 15.70 -2.00 -27.27
N SER A 23 14.42 -1.61 -27.33
CA SER A 23 14.05 -0.21 -27.51
C SER A 23 14.43 0.62 -26.27
N GLU A 24 14.62 1.93 -26.42
CA GLU A 24 14.91 2.81 -25.28
C GLU A 24 13.78 2.81 -24.24
N ARG A 25 12.53 2.63 -24.69
CA ARG A 25 11.36 2.49 -23.81
C ARG A 25 11.47 1.23 -22.95
N ASP A 26 11.88 0.12 -23.54
CA ASP A 26 12.02 -1.16 -22.84
C ASP A 26 13.22 -1.15 -21.91
N ALA A 27 14.34 -0.56 -22.32
CA ALA A 27 15.50 -0.35 -21.45
C ALA A 27 15.10 0.46 -20.19
N ARG A 28 14.35 1.56 -20.35
CA ARG A 28 13.81 2.33 -19.21
C ARG A 28 12.83 1.53 -18.36
N ARG A 29 12.02 0.65 -18.96
CA ARG A 29 11.11 -0.23 -18.23
C ARG A 29 11.87 -1.26 -17.40
N MET A 30 12.92 -1.86 -17.96
CA MET A 30 13.79 -2.81 -17.26
C MET A 30 14.48 -2.15 -16.07
N VAL A 31 14.99 -0.92 -16.22
CA VAL A 31 15.57 -0.15 -15.10
C VAL A 31 14.56 0.05 -13.97
N ARG A 32 13.35 0.54 -14.29
CA ARG A 32 12.29 0.72 -13.27
C ARG A 32 11.89 -0.59 -12.61
N GLY A 33 11.80 -1.68 -13.38
CA GLY A 33 11.52 -3.02 -12.85
C GLY A 33 12.60 -3.49 -11.88
N ALA A 34 13.87 -3.27 -12.22
CA ALA A 34 15.00 -3.60 -11.35
C ALA A 34 15.04 -2.73 -10.08
N GLU A 35 14.73 -1.44 -10.18
CA GLU A 35 14.61 -0.54 -9.02
C GLU A 35 13.52 -1.01 -8.06
N LYS A 36 12.33 -1.35 -8.58
CA LYS A 36 11.24 -1.91 -7.76
C LYS A 36 11.60 -3.26 -7.14
N ALA A 37 12.26 -4.14 -7.87
CA ALA A 37 12.68 -5.43 -7.34
C ALA A 37 13.65 -5.27 -6.16
N ARG A 38 14.50 -4.23 -6.15
CA ARG A 38 15.40 -3.95 -5.02
C ARG A 38 14.66 -3.61 -3.72
N GLU A 39 13.44 -3.08 -3.81
CA GLU A 39 12.60 -2.80 -2.63
C GLU A 39 12.03 -4.10 -2.02
N HIS A 40 12.00 -5.19 -2.79
CA HIS A 40 11.45 -6.48 -2.39
C HIS A 40 12.49 -7.60 -2.52
N ALA A 41 13.31 -7.80 -1.48
CA ALA A 41 14.42 -8.76 -1.48
C ALA A 41 14.04 -10.16 -2.00
N VAL A 42 12.89 -10.68 -1.59
CA VAL A 42 12.41 -12.02 -2.01
C VAL A 42 12.11 -12.10 -3.51
N VAL A 43 11.60 -11.02 -4.11
CA VAL A 43 11.34 -10.96 -5.56
C VAL A 43 12.65 -10.84 -6.33
N LEU A 44 13.61 -10.05 -5.82
CA LEU A 44 14.92 -9.89 -6.43
C LEU A 44 15.71 -11.19 -6.44
N GLU A 45 15.70 -11.94 -5.33
CA GLU A 45 16.37 -13.24 -5.22
C GLU A 45 15.79 -14.23 -6.24
N ALA A 46 14.47 -14.41 -6.24
CA ALA A 46 13.81 -15.31 -7.19
C ALA A 46 14.03 -14.92 -8.66
N LEU A 47 14.08 -13.62 -8.97
CA LEU A 47 14.39 -13.13 -10.31
C LEU A 47 15.87 -13.39 -10.69
N SER A 48 16.78 -13.22 -9.74
CA SER A 48 18.24 -13.41 -9.95
C SER A 48 18.59 -14.89 -10.15
N GLU A 49 17.89 -15.77 -9.45
CA GLU A 49 18.02 -17.24 -9.59
C GLU A 49 17.33 -17.78 -10.85
N GLY A 50 16.56 -16.93 -11.55
CA GLY A 50 15.76 -17.33 -12.71
C GLY A 50 14.55 -18.19 -12.36
N GLY A 51 14.16 -18.24 -11.09
CA GLY A 51 12.95 -18.93 -10.63
C GLY A 51 11.67 -18.25 -11.12
N ILE A 52 11.71 -16.95 -11.38
CA ILE A 52 10.60 -16.20 -11.98
C ILE A 52 11.08 -15.33 -13.14
N ASN A 53 10.18 -15.06 -14.09
CA ASN A 53 10.48 -14.17 -15.21
C ASN A 53 10.20 -12.69 -14.86
N ALA A 54 10.71 -11.76 -15.68
CA ALA A 54 10.57 -10.32 -15.45
C ALA A 54 9.10 -9.84 -15.37
N SER A 55 8.17 -10.48 -16.09
CA SER A 55 6.76 -10.11 -16.07
C SER A 55 6.05 -10.58 -14.79
N GLN A 56 6.45 -11.74 -14.26
CA GLN A 56 6.01 -12.22 -12.96
C GLN A 56 6.57 -11.34 -11.84
N ALA A 57 7.86 -11.00 -11.90
CA ALA A 57 8.50 -10.10 -10.94
C ALA A 57 7.82 -8.72 -10.91
N GLU A 58 7.48 -8.12 -12.05
CA GLU A 58 6.74 -6.86 -12.11
C GLU A 58 5.38 -6.97 -11.42
N ALA A 59 4.61 -8.02 -11.72
CA ALA A 59 3.31 -8.26 -11.07
C ALA A 59 3.43 -8.47 -9.55
N LEU A 60 4.48 -9.16 -9.11
CA LEU A 60 4.75 -9.42 -7.70
C LEU A 60 5.27 -8.20 -6.95
N CYS A 61 5.98 -7.28 -7.62
CA CYS A 61 6.39 -6.00 -7.04
C CYS A 61 5.20 -5.06 -6.87
N ASP A 62 4.33 -4.99 -7.89
CA ASP A 62 3.16 -4.10 -7.88
C ASP A 62 2.03 -4.60 -6.95
N ALA A 63 2.12 -5.83 -6.46
CA ALA A 63 1.13 -6.44 -5.58
C ALA A 63 0.98 -5.68 -4.25
N ARG A 64 -0.26 -5.31 -3.90
CA ARG A 64 -0.61 -4.66 -2.62
C ARG A 64 -0.88 -5.68 -1.52
N VAL A 65 0.13 -6.47 -1.19
CA VAL A 65 0.04 -7.53 -0.16
C VAL A 65 1.17 -7.40 0.87
N PRO A 66 0.97 -7.90 2.10
CA PRO A 66 2.03 -7.97 3.11
C PRO A 66 3.22 -8.81 2.63
N ASP A 67 4.41 -8.54 3.17
CA ASP A 67 5.65 -9.23 2.75
C ASP A 67 5.61 -10.75 2.93
N GLY A 68 4.95 -11.24 3.99
CA GLY A 68 4.76 -12.69 4.19
C GLY A 68 3.94 -13.33 3.06
N VAL A 69 2.84 -12.69 2.66
CA VAL A 69 2.00 -13.15 1.54
C VAL A 69 2.75 -13.01 0.21
N ARG A 70 3.56 -11.96 0.05
CA ARG A 70 4.41 -11.78 -1.14
C ARG A 70 5.41 -12.92 -1.29
N ALA A 71 6.03 -13.38 -0.20
CA ALA A 71 6.97 -14.51 -0.24
C ALA A 71 6.29 -15.80 -0.68
N GLU A 72 5.07 -16.07 -0.19
CA GLU A 72 4.26 -17.21 -0.64
C GLU A 72 3.91 -17.13 -2.13
N LEU A 73 3.56 -15.94 -2.63
CA LEU A 73 3.28 -15.71 -4.04
C LEU A 73 4.52 -15.90 -4.92
N VAL A 74 5.70 -15.48 -4.46
CA VAL A 74 6.97 -15.71 -5.16
C VAL A 74 7.27 -17.22 -5.25
N ALA A 75 7.12 -17.95 -4.14
CA ALA A 75 7.32 -19.40 -4.12
C ALA A 75 6.36 -20.13 -5.07
N ALA A 76 5.10 -19.69 -5.15
CA ALA A 76 4.12 -20.25 -6.08
C ALA A 76 4.43 -19.91 -7.55
N ALA A 77 4.92 -18.70 -7.82
CA ALA A 77 5.21 -18.23 -9.18
C ALA A 77 6.30 -19.06 -9.88
N ALA A 78 7.20 -19.71 -9.13
CA ALA A 78 8.29 -20.52 -9.68
C ALA A 78 7.82 -21.75 -10.50
N GLY A 79 6.60 -22.22 -10.27
CA GLY A 79 6.00 -23.34 -11.01
C GLY A 79 4.82 -22.94 -11.91
N GLU A 80 4.48 -21.65 -11.98
CA GLU A 80 3.29 -21.14 -12.64
C GLU A 80 3.64 -20.33 -13.88
N ASP A 81 2.69 -20.25 -14.83
CA ASP A 81 2.78 -19.27 -15.91
C ASP A 81 2.50 -17.84 -15.40
N THR A 82 2.86 -16.84 -16.21
CA THR A 82 2.68 -15.42 -15.86
C THR A 82 1.22 -15.05 -15.59
N ASP A 83 0.26 -15.65 -16.30
CA ASP A 83 -1.16 -15.33 -16.14
C ASP A 83 -1.77 -15.99 -14.90
N ALA A 84 -1.32 -17.20 -14.56
CA ALA A 84 -1.64 -17.88 -13.31
C ALA A 84 -1.11 -17.06 -12.12
N THR A 85 0.14 -16.59 -12.21
CA THR A 85 0.75 -15.70 -11.21
C THR A 85 -0.11 -14.44 -11.02
N ARG A 86 -0.51 -13.77 -12.11
CA ARG A 86 -1.39 -12.58 -12.04
C ARG A 86 -2.74 -12.86 -11.42
N ARG A 87 -3.39 -13.99 -11.75
CA ARG A 87 -4.66 -14.39 -11.15
C ARG A 87 -4.50 -14.60 -9.64
N ARG A 88 -3.39 -15.20 -9.23
CA ARG A 88 -3.08 -15.48 -7.83
C ARG A 88 -2.79 -14.20 -7.04
N VAL A 89 -2.00 -13.29 -7.61
CA VAL A 89 -1.77 -11.94 -7.05
C VAL A 89 -3.11 -11.21 -6.83
N ARG A 90 -3.99 -11.16 -7.84
CA ARG A 90 -5.30 -10.51 -7.70
C ARG A 90 -6.17 -11.12 -6.60
N ARG A 91 -6.11 -12.44 -6.42
CA ARG A 91 -6.82 -13.13 -5.34
C ARG A 91 -6.22 -12.76 -3.98
N ALA A 92 -4.90 -12.79 -3.85
CA ALA A 92 -4.23 -12.40 -2.62
C ALA A 92 -4.45 -10.92 -2.29
N GLU A 93 -4.54 -10.03 -3.28
CA GLU A 93 -4.95 -8.65 -3.08
C GLU A 93 -6.41 -8.55 -2.61
N ALA A 94 -7.33 -9.36 -3.13
CA ALA A 94 -8.71 -9.36 -2.65
C ALA A 94 -8.82 -9.81 -1.18
N ASP A 95 -8.04 -10.82 -0.79
CA ASP A 95 -8.12 -11.47 0.52
C ASP A 95 -7.26 -10.77 1.59
N HIS A 96 -6.13 -10.19 1.18
CA HIS A 96 -5.10 -9.64 2.05
C HIS A 96 -4.69 -8.21 1.70
N SER A 97 -5.50 -7.50 0.90
CA SER A 97 -5.30 -6.07 0.63
C SER A 97 -5.08 -5.34 1.95
N VAL A 98 -3.88 -4.79 2.08
CA VAL A 98 -3.56 -3.90 3.19
C VAL A 98 -4.31 -2.61 2.89
N GLU A 99 -5.47 -2.44 3.52
CA GLU A 99 -6.17 -1.17 3.52
C GLU A 99 -5.18 -0.07 3.91
N THR A 100 -4.97 0.88 3.00
CA THR A 100 -4.04 1.97 3.30
C THR A 100 -4.61 2.83 4.43
N PRO A 101 -3.75 3.43 5.28
CA PRO A 101 -4.21 4.36 6.31
C PRO A 101 -5.12 5.48 5.76
N MET A 102 -4.89 5.91 4.51
CA MET A 102 -5.70 6.91 3.82
C MET A 102 -7.09 6.39 3.43
N GLU A 103 -7.20 5.19 2.87
CA GLU A 103 -8.50 4.56 2.53
C GLU A 103 -9.33 4.31 3.80
N ARG A 104 -8.67 3.86 4.89
CA ARG A 104 -9.29 3.74 6.20
C ARG A 104 -9.82 5.09 6.69
N PHE A 105 -8.99 6.13 6.61
CA PHE A 105 -9.34 7.48 7.02
C PHE A 105 -10.51 8.05 6.21
N GLU A 106 -10.51 7.91 4.89
CA GLU A 106 -11.59 8.39 4.03
C GLU A 106 -12.91 7.67 4.32
N ARG A 107 -12.87 6.35 4.50
CA ARG A 107 -14.06 5.58 4.87
C ARG A 107 -14.59 5.99 6.24
N GLN A 108 -13.72 6.16 7.23
CA GLN A 108 -14.11 6.69 8.54
C GLN A 108 -14.71 8.09 8.40
N ARG A 109 -14.08 8.99 7.66
CA ARG A 109 -14.58 10.36 7.41
C ARG A 109 -15.95 10.36 6.76
N ARG A 110 -16.21 9.49 5.77
CA ARG A 110 -17.53 9.35 5.13
C ARG A 110 -18.59 8.79 6.07
N ALA A 111 -18.18 7.93 7.01
CA ALA A 111 -19.07 7.35 8.00
C ALA A 111 -19.31 8.28 9.22
N ARG A 112 -18.48 9.31 9.41
CA ARG A 112 -18.66 10.28 10.49
C ARG A 112 -19.93 11.09 10.26
N GLY A 113 -20.71 11.22 11.32
CA GLY A 113 -21.92 12.03 11.33
C GLY A 113 -22.33 12.24 12.77
N ALA A 114 -22.79 13.44 13.08
CA ALA A 114 -23.36 13.75 14.38
C ALA A 114 -24.64 14.55 14.17
N GLY A 115 -25.61 14.31 15.02
CA GLY A 115 -26.88 15.02 14.99
C GLY A 115 -27.53 14.98 16.35
N TRP A 116 -28.52 15.85 16.47
CA TRP A 116 -29.35 15.92 17.67
C TRP A 116 -30.80 16.12 17.25
N GLN A 117 -31.70 15.57 18.05
CA GLN A 117 -33.13 15.69 17.86
C GLN A 117 -33.78 15.80 19.24
N ARG A 118 -34.85 16.57 19.36
CA ARG A 118 -35.72 16.51 20.53
C ARG A 118 -36.86 15.53 20.27
N ASP A 119 -37.14 14.67 21.22
CA ASP A 119 -38.34 13.84 21.14
C ASP A 119 -39.60 14.63 21.55
N HIS A 120 -40.74 13.95 21.51
CA HIS A 120 -42.05 14.52 21.81
C HIS A 120 -42.24 14.87 23.29
N GLU A 121 -41.38 14.37 24.17
CA GLU A 121 -41.34 14.70 25.61
C GLU A 121 -40.38 15.86 25.90
N GLY A 122 -39.67 16.36 24.88
CA GLY A 122 -38.70 17.45 25.00
C GLY A 122 -37.30 16.99 25.38
N MET A 123 -37.04 15.68 25.48
CA MET A 123 -35.74 15.12 25.79
C MET A 123 -34.81 15.24 24.57
N LEU A 124 -33.55 15.64 24.82
CA LEU A 124 -32.54 15.76 23.78
C LEU A 124 -31.90 14.41 23.49
N ARG A 125 -32.10 13.89 22.28
CA ARG A 125 -31.43 12.69 21.75
C ARG A 125 -30.22 13.12 20.93
N LEU A 126 -29.04 12.66 21.33
CA LEU A 126 -27.78 12.85 20.62
C LEU A 126 -27.39 11.54 19.91
N TRP A 127 -26.89 11.64 18.68
CA TRP A 127 -26.23 10.52 18.01
C TRP A 127 -24.96 11.01 17.34
N ALA A 128 -23.90 10.22 17.43
CA ALA A 128 -22.64 10.51 16.75
C ALA A 128 -21.93 9.21 16.36
N LYS A 129 -21.29 9.23 15.20
CA LYS A 129 -20.33 8.22 14.77
C LYS A 129 -18.97 8.90 14.64
N LEU A 130 -18.07 8.55 15.54
CA LEU A 130 -16.77 9.19 15.70
C LEU A 130 -15.66 8.23 15.26
N ASP A 131 -14.49 8.78 14.96
CA ASP A 131 -13.28 7.97 14.81
C ASP A 131 -12.80 7.45 16.19
N PRO A 132 -11.91 6.44 16.24
CA PRO A 132 -11.52 5.83 17.50
C PRO A 132 -10.85 6.79 18.49
N GLU A 133 -10.06 7.75 18.02
CA GLU A 133 -9.33 8.68 18.88
C GLU A 133 -10.27 9.74 19.48
N VAL A 134 -11.10 10.36 18.64
CA VAL A 134 -12.12 11.33 19.07
C VAL A 134 -13.22 10.64 19.87
N GLY A 135 -13.57 9.40 19.52
CA GLY A 135 -14.53 8.56 20.24
C GLY A 135 -14.07 8.31 21.67
N ALA A 136 -12.81 7.91 21.88
CA ALA A 136 -12.25 7.70 23.21
C ALA A 136 -12.24 8.99 24.05
N ALA A 137 -11.93 10.15 23.43
CA ALA A 137 -11.97 11.43 24.12
C ALA A 137 -13.41 11.84 24.52
N VAL A 138 -14.40 11.60 23.65
CA VAL A 138 -15.82 11.88 23.95
C VAL A 138 -16.37 10.91 25.00
N GLU A 139 -15.99 9.63 24.94
CA GLU A 139 -16.35 8.62 25.93
C GLU A 139 -15.84 8.99 27.32
N ALA A 140 -14.56 9.36 27.44
CA ALA A 140 -13.98 9.80 28.71
C ALA A 140 -14.69 11.03 29.31
N ASN A 141 -15.12 11.97 28.47
CA ASN A 141 -15.87 13.15 28.92
C ASN A 141 -17.32 12.81 29.32
N LEU A 142 -17.99 11.95 28.56
CA LEU A 142 -19.36 11.52 28.85
C LEU A 142 -19.44 10.61 30.08
N GLU A 143 -18.44 9.78 30.33
CA GLU A 143 -18.39 8.93 31.53
C GLU A 143 -18.33 9.77 32.81
N GLY A 144 -17.64 10.91 32.77
CA GLY A 144 -17.63 11.90 33.85
C GLY A 144 -18.97 12.60 34.09
N GLU A 145 -19.78 12.83 33.05
CA GLU A 145 -21.09 13.51 33.16
C GLU A 145 -22.29 12.56 33.34
N CYS A 146 -22.20 11.31 32.86
CA CYS A 146 -23.24 10.28 33.03
C CYS A 146 -23.49 9.93 34.50
N GLN A 147 -22.47 10.04 35.37
CA GLN A 147 -22.66 9.95 36.82
C GLN A 147 -23.61 11.02 37.38
N VAL A 148 -23.72 12.19 36.74
CA VAL A 148 -24.61 13.27 37.18
C VAL A 148 -26.04 13.07 36.66
N LEU A 149 -26.21 12.47 35.47
CA LEU A 149 -27.50 12.21 34.84
C LEU A 149 -28.28 11.05 35.47
N CYS A 150 -27.59 9.98 35.90
CA CYS A 150 -28.25 8.85 36.57
C CYS A 150 -28.54 9.12 38.07
N VAL A 151 -27.79 10.00 38.73
CA VAL A 151 -27.96 10.26 40.18
C VAL A 151 -29.08 11.26 40.49
N ARG A 152 -29.55 12.04 39.51
CA ARG A 152 -30.72 12.93 39.67
C ARG A 152 -32.08 12.26 39.39
N GLY A 153 -32.10 10.94 39.15
CA GLY A 153 -33.30 10.17 38.83
C GLY A 153 -33.66 9.04 39.81
N VAL A 154 -32.92 8.85 40.91
CA VAL A 154 -33.29 7.94 42.01
C VAL A 154 -32.71 8.48 43.32
N VAL A 155 -33.42 9.42 43.96
CA VAL A 155 -34.08 9.38 45.29
C VAL A 155 -34.90 10.67 45.40
#